data_AF-A0A9X1ZAE5-F1
#
_entry.id   AF-A0A9X1ZAE5-F1
#
_cell.length_a   1.000
_cell.length_b   1.000
_cell.length_c   1.000
_cell.angle_alpha   90.00
_cell.angle_beta   90.00
_cell.angle_gamma   90.00
#
_symmetry.space_group_name_H-M   'P 1'
#
loop_
_entity.id
_entity.type
_entity.pdbx_description
1 polymer ?
#
loop_
_entity_poly.entity_id
_entity_poly.type
_entity_poly.pdbx_seq_one_letter_code
_entity_poly.pdbx_strand_id
1 'polypeptide(L)'
;MNNDQNVIDNLDDLRRFLVSVETGGLGLQGVEGVGMATNNADGRHFIAVFDANHKLLHARWITDEVFATGKEMVRDGVMGKH
;
A
#
# COMPACT_ATOMS: atom_id res chain seq x y z
N MET A 1 -17.28 15.59 4.46
CA MET A 1 -16.54 14.61 3.65
C MET A 1 -15.06 14.91 3.86
N ASN A 2 -14.38 14.13 4.69
CA ASN A 2 -13.00 14.38 5.12
C ASN A 2 -12.09 13.38 4.37
N ASN A 3 -11.81 13.67 3.09
CA ASN A 3 -11.13 12.69 2.21
C ASN A 3 -9.60 12.88 2.16
N ASP A 4 -9.07 13.89 2.87
CA ASP A 4 -7.62 14.11 3.03
C ASP A 4 -6.95 13.04 3.90
N GLN A 5 -7.69 12.27 4.71
CA GLN A 5 -7.12 11.19 5.52
C GLN A 5 -6.81 9.90 4.74
N ASN A 6 -7.08 9.86 3.43
CA ASN A 6 -6.87 8.68 2.58
C ASN A 6 -5.57 8.69 1.79
N VAL A 7 -4.75 9.74 1.88
CA VAL A 7 -3.40 9.81 1.27
C VAL A 7 -2.34 9.45 2.31
N ILE A 8 -1.38 8.61 1.92
CA ILE A 8 -0.15 8.36 2.70
C ILE A 8 0.91 9.29 2.13
N ASP A 9 1.31 10.30 2.90
CA ASP A 9 2.21 11.36 2.44
C ASP A 9 3.62 11.25 3.04
N ASN A 10 3.84 10.32 3.98
CA ASN A 10 5.12 10.10 4.63
C ASN A 10 5.41 8.60 4.84
N LEU A 11 6.68 8.27 5.09
CA LEU A 11 7.14 6.88 5.26
C LEU A 11 6.64 6.21 6.55
N ASP A 12 6.31 6.96 7.59
CA ASP A 12 5.79 6.39 8.84
C ASP A 12 4.37 5.86 8.64
N ASP A 13 3.51 6.62 7.94
CA ASP A 13 2.18 6.18 7.56
C ASP A 13 2.21 5.03 6.56
N LEU A 14 3.19 5.01 5.64
CA LEU A 14 3.42 3.86 4.77
C LEU A 14 3.75 2.62 5.60
N ARG A 15 4.64 2.74 6.59
CA ARG A 15 5.00 1.64 7.48
C ARG A 15 3.79 1.13 8.27
N ARG A 16 3.00 2.03 8.85
CA ARG A 16 1.79 1.67 9.61
C ARG A 16 0.77 0.98 8.73
N PHE A 17 0.61 1.44 7.50
CA PHE A 17 -0.26 0.80 6.52
C PHE A 17 0.21 -0.62 6.24
N LEU A 18 1.50 -0.81 5.93
CA LEU A 18 2.09 -2.12 5.69
C LEU A 18 1.86 -3.04 6.88
N VAL A 19 2.26 -2.65 8.11
CA VAL A 19 2.05 -3.42 9.34
C VAL A 19 0.57 -3.77 9.57
N SER A 20 -0.36 -2.86 9.27
CA SER A 20 -1.79 -3.13 9.39
C SER A 20 -2.29 -4.18 8.39
N VAL A 21 -1.67 -4.25 7.21
CA VAL A 21 -1.89 -5.33 6.24
C VAL A 21 -1.31 -6.64 6.78
N GLU A 22 -0.09 -6.64 7.34
CA GLU A 22 0.57 -7.84 7.90
C GLU A 22 -0.20 -8.48 9.05
N THR A 23 -0.64 -7.62 9.98
CA THR A 23 -1.28 -8.05 11.22
C THR A 23 -2.76 -8.35 11.04
N GLY A 24 -3.30 -8.17 9.83
CA GLY A 24 -4.74 -8.29 9.56
C GLY A 24 -5.57 -7.16 10.19
N GLY A 25 -4.95 -6.07 10.63
CA GLY A 25 -5.62 -4.90 11.22
C GLY A 25 -6.63 -4.22 10.29
N LEU A 26 -6.54 -4.46 8.99
CA LEU A 26 -7.51 -3.99 7.99
C LEU A 26 -8.70 -4.95 7.79
N GLY A 27 -8.70 -6.14 8.41
CA GLY A 27 -9.76 -7.15 8.22
C GLY A 27 -9.81 -7.75 6.81
N LEU A 28 -8.74 -7.60 6.02
CA LEU A 28 -8.64 -8.15 4.68
C LEU A 28 -8.36 -9.66 4.75
N GLN A 29 -9.05 -10.44 3.92
CA GLN A 29 -8.88 -11.89 3.82
C GLN A 29 -8.14 -12.25 2.53
N GLY A 30 -7.23 -13.23 2.62
CA GLY A 30 -6.49 -13.73 1.46
C GLY A 30 -5.48 -12.73 0.90
N VAL A 31 -4.90 -11.87 1.75
CA VAL A 31 -3.82 -10.98 1.34
C VAL A 31 -2.58 -11.81 1.01
N GLU A 32 -2.08 -11.67 -0.22
CA GLU A 32 -0.87 -12.36 -0.67
C GLU A 32 0.26 -11.38 -1.01
N GLY A 33 -0.05 -10.09 -1.21
CA GLY A 33 0.99 -9.13 -1.54
C GLY A 33 0.55 -7.68 -1.47
N VAL A 34 1.56 -6.82 -1.48
CA VAL A 34 1.44 -5.36 -1.56
C VAL A 34 2.35 -4.82 -2.65
N GLY A 35 1.95 -3.74 -3.30
CA GLY A 35 2.74 -3.13 -4.37
C GLY A 35 2.34 -1.70 -4.64
N MET A 36 3.27 -0.92 -5.19
CA MET A 36 3.01 0.45 -5.61
C MET A 36 2.76 0.51 -7.11
N ALA A 37 1.79 1.32 -7.52
CA ALA A 37 1.44 1.52 -8.92
C ALA A 37 1.05 2.97 -9.21
N THR A 38 0.98 3.31 -10.49
CA THR A 38 0.50 4.61 -10.98
C THR A 38 -0.83 4.42 -11.67
N ASN A 39 -1.81 5.24 -11.37
CA ASN A 39 -3.08 5.23 -12.09
C ASN A 39 -2.91 5.93 -13.44
N ASN A 40 -3.13 5.20 -14.54
CA ASN A 40 -2.99 5.76 -15.89
C ASN A 40 -4.05 6.83 -16.21
N ALA A 41 -5.16 6.89 -15.48
CA ALA A 41 -6.23 7.86 -15.73
C ALA A 41 -5.91 9.27 -15.20
N ASP A 42 -5.24 9.35 -14.05
CA ASP A 42 -4.99 10.61 -13.33
C ASP A 42 -3.53 10.86 -12.97
N GLY A 43 -2.64 9.89 -13.23
CA GLY A 43 -1.21 9.99 -12.98
C GLY A 43 -0.80 9.81 -11.51
N ARG A 44 -1.75 9.68 -10.57
CA ARG A 44 -1.40 9.58 -9.15
C ARG A 44 -0.90 8.19 -8.79
N HIS A 45 0.02 8.18 -7.83
CA HIS A 45 0.57 6.97 -7.26
C HIS A 45 -0.33 6.42 -6.15
N PHE A 46 -0.39 5.10 -6.06
CA PHE A 46 -1.09 4.41 -4.98
C PHE A 46 -0.33 3.16 -4.57
N ILE A 47 -0.53 2.77 -3.32
CA ILE A 47 -0.20 1.44 -2.83
C ILE A 47 -1.45 0.56 -2.89
N ALA A 48 -1.27 -0.68 -3.32
CA ALA A 48 -2.31 -1.66 -3.51
C ALA A 48 -2.00 -2.94 -2.75
N VAL A 49 -3.06 -3.58 -2.27
CA VAL A 49 -3.07 -4.89 -1.61
C VAL A 49 -3.81 -5.85 -2.52
N PHE A 50 -3.25 -7.03 -2.77
CA PHE A 50 -3.81 -8.01 -3.69
C PHE A 50 -4.01 -9.38 -3.04
N ASP A 51 -4.94 -10.14 -3.59
CA ASP A 51 -5.12 -11.56 -3.27
C ASP A 51 -4.27 -12.49 -4.16
N ALA A 52 -4.37 -13.79 -3.90
CA ALA A 52 -3.72 -14.86 -4.66
C ALA A 52 -4.03 -14.86 -6.16
N ASN A 53 -5.16 -14.27 -6.55
CA ASN A 53 -5.60 -14.17 -7.94
C ASN A 53 -5.20 -12.82 -8.57
N HIS A 54 -4.31 -12.06 -7.92
CA HIS A 54 -3.91 -10.71 -8.29
C HIS A 54 -5.08 -9.71 -8.33
N LYS A 55 -6.17 -10.00 -7.61
CA LYS A 55 -7.31 -9.09 -7.50
C LYS A 55 -7.00 -8.04 -6.45
N LEU A 56 -7.28 -6.77 -6.80
CA LEU A 56 -7.17 -5.66 -5.86
C LEU A 56 -8.16 -5.83 -4.70
N LEU A 57 -7.64 -5.92 -3.47
CA LEU A 57 -8.41 -5.97 -2.23
C LEU A 57 -8.58 -4.58 -1.62
N HIS A 58 -7.51 -3.78 -1.61
CA HIS A 58 -7.51 -2.44 -1.03
C HIS A 58 -6.43 -1.57 -1.68
N ALA A 59 -6.66 -0.25 -1.73
CA ALA A 59 -5.67 0.70 -2.22
C ALA A 59 -5.74 2.03 -1.46
N ARG A 60 -4.58 2.68 -1.31
CA ARG A 60 -4.47 4.05 -0.79
C ARG A 60 -3.59 4.90 -1.69
N TRP A 61 -4.00 6.15 -1.87
CA TRP A 61 -3.18 7.13 -2.58
C TRP A 61 -1.91 7.42 -1.80
N ILE A 62 -0.82 7.65 -2.52
CA ILE A 62 0.47 8.02 -1.94
C ILE A 62 1.05 9.23 -2.69
N THR A 63 1.88 10.02 -2.02
CA THR A 63 2.60 11.12 -2.67
C THR A 63 3.75 10.60 -3.55
N ASP A 64 4.22 11.43 -4.47
CA ASP A 64 5.42 11.13 -5.29
C ASP A 64 6.65 10.83 -4.43
N GLU A 65 6.83 11.55 -3.32
CA GLU A 65 7.94 11.32 -2.39
C GLU A 65 7.87 9.91 -1.79
N VAL A 66 6.69 9.50 -1.30
CA VAL A 66 6.47 8.15 -0.77
C VAL A 66 6.63 7.09 -1.85
N PHE A 67 6.14 7.35 -3.06
CA PHE A 67 6.32 6.45 -4.20
C PHE A 67 7.80 6.28 -4.58
N ALA A 68 8.61 7.34 -4.50
CA ALA A 68 10.02 7.30 -4.83
C ALA A 68 10.86 6.61 -3.74
N THR A 69 10.60 6.93 -2.47
CA THR A 69 11.43 6.51 -1.33
C THR A 69 10.94 5.24 -0.64
N GLY A 70 9.66 4.92 -0.71
CA GLY A 70 9.03 3.77 -0.06
C GLY A 70 9.12 2.44 -0.81
N LYS A 71 9.74 2.42 -2.01
CA LYS A 71 9.81 1.22 -2.87
C LYS A 71 10.49 0.04 -2.17
N GLU A 72 11.56 0.31 -1.42
CA GLU A 72 12.29 -0.73 -0.68
C GLU A 72 11.40 -1.33 0.41
N MET A 73 10.70 -0.49 1.18
CA MET A 73 9.77 -0.94 2.24
C MET A 73 8.65 -1.83 1.69
N VAL A 74 8.07 -1.46 0.54
CA VAL A 74 7.01 -2.26 -0.10
C VAL A 74 7.55 -3.54 -0.72
N ARG A 75 8.77 -3.49 -1.32
CA ARG A 75 9.41 -4.67 -1.88
C ARG A 75 9.74 -5.71 -0.80
N ASP A 76 10.19 -5.24 0.35
CA ASP A 76 10.52 -6.11 1.46
C ASP A 76 9.24 -6.66 2.11
N GLY A 77 8.14 -5.90 2.07
CA GLY A 77 6.77 -6.40 2.18
C GLY A 77 6.43 -7.20 3.45
N VAL A 78 5.19 -7.71 3.48
CA VAL A 78 4.50 -8.26 4.67
C VAL A 78 5.15 -9.50 5.28
N MET A 79 5.80 -10.28 4.43
CA MET A 79 6.56 -11.45 4.83
C MET A 79 7.97 -11.26 4.30
N GLY A 80 8.75 -10.49 5.05
CA GLY A 80 10.19 -10.47 4.89
C GLY A 80 10.69 -11.91 4.79
N LYS A 81 11.49 -12.19 3.75
CA LYS A 81 12.19 -13.46 3.63
C LYS A 81 12.92 -13.74 4.95
N HIS A 82 12.37 -14.65 5.75
CA HIS A 82 13.05 -15.28 6.87
C HIS A 82 13.91 -16.43 6.34
#